data_AF-A0A2S9G1V3-F1
#
_entry.id   AF-A0A2S9G1V3-F1
#
_cell.length_a   1.000
_cell.length_b   1.000
_cell.length_c   1.000
_cell.angle_alpha   90.00
_cell.angle_beta   90.00
_cell.angle_gamma   90.00
#
_symmetry.space_group_name_H-M   'P 1'
#
loop_
_entity.id
_entity.type
_entity.pdbx_description
1 polymer ?
#
loop_
_entity_poly.entity_id
_entity_poly.type
_entity_poly.pdbx_seq_one_letter_code
_entity_poly.pdbx_strand_id
1 'polypeptide(L)'
;EATAPVAAVGAEVLVHLGPVMAPCRVVYVVDEPDRRGFAYGTRPGHAERGEELFLVRYDPATQDVSSEVRAFSRHATWWSRLGSP
;
A
#
# COMPACT_ATOMS: atom_id res chain seq x y z
N GLU A 1 11.17 -6.88 -4.51
CA GLU A 1 11.10 -8.28 -4.06
C GLU A 1 10.24 -8.37 -2.81
N ALA A 2 9.41 -9.40 -2.68
CA ALA A 2 8.49 -9.59 -1.56
C ALA A 2 8.94 -10.78 -0.70
N THR A 3 8.79 -10.67 0.62
CA THR A 3 9.18 -11.74 1.56
C THR A 3 8.12 -12.82 1.71
N ALA A 4 6.92 -12.62 1.17
CA ALA A 4 5.81 -13.56 1.22
C ALA A 4 5.03 -13.56 -0.10
N PRO A 5 4.48 -14.70 -0.53
CA PRO A 5 3.68 -14.80 -1.76
C PRO A 5 2.27 -14.20 -1.60
N VAL A 6 1.81 -13.99 -0.36
CA VAL A 6 0.52 -13.40 -0.01
C VAL A 6 0.77 -12.28 0.99
N ALA A 7 0.02 -11.19 0.88
CA ALA A 7 0.07 -10.11 1.86
C ALA A 7 -0.36 -10.64 3.23
N ALA A 8 0.60 -10.66 4.16
CA ALA A 8 0.41 -11.03 5.55
C ALA A 8 1.01 -9.94 6.43
N VAL A 9 0.46 -9.74 7.62
CA VAL A 9 0.98 -8.74 8.55
C VAL A 9 2.47 -8.97 8.80
N GLY A 10 3.27 -7.93 8.61
CA GLY A 10 4.73 -7.98 8.74
C GLY A 10 5.48 -8.37 7.46
N ALA A 11 4.80 -8.85 6.41
CA ALA A 11 5.44 -9.10 5.12
C ALA A 11 6.04 -7.80 4.55
N GLU A 12 7.23 -7.89 3.99
CA GLU A 12 7.95 -6.77 3.40
C GLU A 12 7.97 -6.88 1.89
N VAL A 13 7.93 -5.73 1.23
CA VAL A 13 8.09 -5.62 -0.21
C VAL A 13 9.00 -4.45 -0.53
N LEU A 14 9.96 -4.70 -1.42
CA LEU A 14 10.78 -3.68 -2.05
C LEU A 14 10.28 -3.43 -3.47
N VAL A 15 9.61 -2.32 -3.68
CA VAL A 15 9.17 -1.87 -5.00
C VAL A 15 10.29 -1.05 -5.65
N HIS A 16 10.47 -1.20 -6.96
CA HIS A 16 11.46 -0.43 -7.72
C HIS A 16 10.76 0.40 -8.79
N LEU A 17 11.07 1.69 -8.84
CA LEU A 17 10.65 2.62 -9.89
C LEU A 17 11.90 3.27 -10.48
N GLY A 18 12.46 2.66 -11.53
CA GLY A 18 13.76 3.04 -12.05
C GLY A 18 14.84 2.97 -10.95
N PRO A 19 15.59 4.06 -10.66
CA PRO A 19 16.60 4.07 -9.60
C PRO A 19 16.01 4.19 -8.19
N VAL A 20 14.70 4.43 -8.06
CA VAL A 20 14.05 4.65 -6.76
C VAL A 20 13.62 3.32 -6.16
N MET A 21 14.04 3.11 -4.91
CA MET A 21 13.59 2.01 -4.07
C MET A 21 12.49 2.47 -3.13
N ALA A 22 11.45 1.67 -3.01
CA ALA A 22 10.29 1.92 -2.17
C ALA A 22 10.07 0.70 -1.24
N PRO A 23 10.78 0.64 -0.10
CA PRO A 23 10.57 -0.40 0.90
C PRO A 23 9.28 -0.15 1.68
N CYS A 24 8.44 -1.18 1.76
CA CYS A 24 7.14 -1.15 2.42
C CYS A 24 6.97 -2.40 3.29
N ARG A 25 6.10 -2.31 4.30
CA ARG A 25 5.73 -3.43 5.16
C ARG A 25 4.23 -3.45 5.38
N VAL A 26 3.59 -4.61 5.20
CA VAL A 26 2.16 -4.80 5.47
C VAL A 26 1.89 -4.60 6.96
N VAL A 27 0.97 -3.70 7.30
CA VAL A 27 0.62 -3.34 8.68
C VAL A 27 -0.69 -3.98 9.14
N TYR A 28 -1.64 -4.21 8.22
CA TYR A 28 -2.83 -5.02 8.46
C TYR A 28 -3.37 -5.63 7.17
N VAL A 29 -4.20 -6.67 7.32
CA VAL A 29 -4.93 -7.35 6.25
C VAL A 29 -6.42 -7.27 6.57
N VAL A 30 -7.24 -7.07 5.53
CA VAL A 30 -8.70 -7.14 5.61
C VAL A 30 -9.13 -8.44 4.93
N ASP A 31 -9.79 -9.31 5.69
CA ASP A 31 -10.34 -10.58 5.20
C ASP A 31 -11.76 -10.74 5.76
N GLU A 32 -12.72 -10.18 5.04
CA GLU A 32 -14.15 -10.19 5.39
C GLU A 32 -14.95 -10.73 4.19
N PRO A 33 -16.21 -11.17 4.40
CA PRO A 33 -16.99 -11.81 3.33
C PRO A 33 -17.19 -10.95 2.09
N ASP A 34 -17.30 -9.64 2.26
CA ASP A 34 -17.63 -8.65 1.25
C ASP A 34 -16.48 -7.68 0.96
N ARG A 35 -15.33 -7.82 1.63
CA ARG A 35 -14.15 -7.00 1.36
C ARG A 35 -12.84 -7.70 1.69
N ARG A 36 -11.84 -7.50 0.83
CA ARG A 36 -10.54 -8.15 0.96
C ARG A 36 -9.42 -7.25 0.48
N GLY A 37 -8.34 -7.16 1.26
CA GLY A 37 -7.28 -6.19 0.98
C GLY A 37 -6.19 -6.17 2.03
N PHE A 38 -5.29 -5.20 1.93
CA PHE A 38 -4.22 -4.99 2.90
C PHE A 38 -3.77 -3.53 2.87
N ALA A 39 -3.19 -3.08 3.97
CA ALA A 39 -2.45 -1.83 3.98
C ALA A 39 -0.99 -2.07 4.29
N TYR A 40 -0.13 -1.26 3.69
CA TYR A 40 1.28 -1.21 4.02
C TYR A 40 1.66 0.17 4.55
N GLY A 41 2.63 0.19 5.46
CA GLY A 41 3.35 1.40 5.85
C GLY A 41 4.69 1.47 5.13
N THR A 42 5.11 2.68 4.77
CA THR A 42 6.42 2.88 4.15
C THR A 42 7.55 2.78 5.19
N ARG A 43 8.73 2.32 4.74
CA ARG A 43 9.91 2.09 5.59
C ARG A 43 11.05 3.06 5.23
N PRO A 44 12.08 3.23 6.09
CA PRO A 44 13.24 4.06 5.76
C PRO A 44 13.85 3.67 4.41
N GLY A 45 14.18 4.67 3.59
CA GLY A 45 14.59 4.48 2.18
C GLY A 45 13.47 4.78 1.18
N HIS A 46 12.21 4.78 1.62
CA HIS A 46 11.08 5.21 0.82
C HIS A 46 11.04 6.74 0.69
N ALA A 47 10.73 7.26 -0.51
CA ALA A 47 10.66 8.71 -0.78
C ALA A 47 9.57 9.42 0.03
N GLU A 48 8.50 8.68 0.32
CA GLU A 48 7.35 9.11 1.13
C GLU A 48 7.28 8.36 2.47
N ARG A 49 6.77 9.04 3.50
CA ARG A 49 6.43 8.48 4.80
C ARG A 49 4.92 8.45 4.96
N GLY A 50 4.33 7.27 5.00
CA GLY A 50 2.88 7.15 5.02
C GLY A 50 2.38 5.71 5.08
N GLU A 51 1.07 5.58 4.89
CA GLU A 51 0.37 4.30 4.76
C GLU A 51 -0.56 4.36 3.55
N GLU A 52 -0.72 3.23 2.87
CA GLU A 52 -1.64 3.05 1.78
C GLU A 52 -2.39 1.72 1.91
N LEU A 53 -3.71 1.80 1.79
CA LEU A 53 -4.67 0.69 1.78
C LEU A 53 -5.08 0.38 0.34
N PHE A 54 -5.02 -0.90 -0.02
CA PHE A 54 -5.61 -1.46 -1.23
C PHE A 54 -6.70 -2.44 -0.82
N LEU A 55 -7.93 -2.18 -1.24
CA LEU A 55 -9.09 -2.96 -0.85
C LEU A 55 -9.98 -3.24 -2.07
N VAL A 56 -10.47 -4.46 -2.19
CA VAL A 56 -11.58 -4.80 -3.08
C VAL A 56 -12.82 -4.96 -2.24
N ARG A 57 -13.93 -4.38 -2.69
CA ARG A 57 -15.24 -4.43 -2.03
C ARG A 57 -16.27 -5.02 -2.98
N TYR A 58 -17.11 -5.87 -2.46
CA TYR A 58 -18.24 -6.48 -3.13
C TYR A 58 -19.53 -6.03 -2.44
N ASP A 59 -20.47 -5.46 -3.20
CA ASP A 59 -21.81 -5.16 -2.69
C ASP A 59 -22.76 -6.31 -3.07
N PRO A 60 -23.27 -7.10 -2.11
CA PRO A 60 -24.16 -8.21 -2.42
C PRO A 60 -25.55 -7.78 -2.88
N ALA A 61 -25.98 -6.55 -2.57
CA ALA A 61 -27.30 -6.05 -2.96
C ALA A 61 -27.32 -5.59 -4.43
N THR A 62 -26.24 -4.99 -4.91
CA THR A 62 -26.12 -4.53 -6.31
C THR A 62 -25.30 -5.46 -7.20
N GLN A 63 -24.56 -6.40 -6.58
CA GLN A 63 -23.56 -7.25 -7.21
C GLN A 63 -22.34 -6.50 -7.77
N ASP A 64 -22.12 -5.24 -7.35
CA ASP A 64 -20.99 -4.44 -7.81
C ASP A 64 -19.69 -4.85 -7.12
N VAL A 65 -18.59 -4.77 -7.88
CA VAL A 65 -17.23 -4.92 -7.35
C VAL A 65 -16.49 -3.60 -7.57
N SER A 66 -15.94 -3.04 -6.50
CA SER A 66 -15.16 -1.80 -6.55
C SER A 66 -13.77 -2.00 -5.93
N SER A 67 -12.79 -1.29 -6.48
CA SER A 67 -11.48 -1.12 -5.84
C SER A 67 -11.47 0.20 -5.07
N GLU A 68 -10.94 0.14 -3.85
CA GLU A 68 -10.77 1.28 -2.97
C GLU A 68 -9.28 1.42 -2.64
N VAL A 69 -8.74 2.62 -2.89
CA VAL A 69 -7.39 3.00 -2.51
C VAL A 69 -7.49 4.19 -1.55
N ARG A 70 -6.92 4.05 -0.36
CA ARG A 70 -6.80 5.15 0.61
C ARG A 70 -5.34 5.32 0.99
N ALA A 71 -4.83 6.54 0.86
CA ALA A 71 -3.44 6.83 1.20
C ALA A 71 -3.36 8.11 2.04
N PHE A 72 -2.42 8.13 2.98
CA PHE A 72 -1.94 9.36 3.59
C PHE A 72 -0.41 9.32 3.63
N SER A 73 0.23 10.41 3.24
CA SER A 73 1.69 10.50 3.18
C SER A 73 2.21 11.91 3.42
N ARG A 74 3.50 11.97 3.73
CA ARG A 74 4.31 13.18 3.73
C ARG A 74 5.67 12.86 3.12
N HIS A 75 6.28 13.84 2.46
CA HIS A 75 7.63 13.70 1.94
C HIS A 75 8.63 13.26 3.01
N ALA A 76 9.41 12.22 2.71
CA ALA A 76 10.48 11.71 3.56
C ALA A 76 11.88 12.08 3.05
N THR A 77 12.00 12.42 1.76
CA THR A 77 13.24 12.89 1.14
C THR A 77 13.11 14.31 0.59
N TRP A 78 14.22 15.03 0.47
CA TRP A 78 14.20 16.43 0.01
C TRP A 78 13.76 16.56 -1.46
N TRP A 79 14.13 15.59 -2.31
CA TRP A 79 13.80 15.58 -3.73
C TRP A 79 12.36 15.16 -4.02
N SER A 80 11.66 14.51 -3.08
CA SER A 80 10.28 14.07 -3.36
C SER A 80 9.28 15.23 -3.45
N ARG A 81 9.69 16.41 -2.98
CA ARG A 81 8.99 17.68 -3.20
C ARG A 81 9.03 18.19 -4.64
N LEU A 82 9.94 17.69 -5.49
CA LEU A 82 10.07 18.18 -6.86
C LEU A 82 8.95 17.69 -7.80
N GLY A 83 8.18 16.67 -7.36
CA GLY A 83 7.03 16.13 -8.08
C GLY A 83 5.67 16.43 -7.42
N SER A 84 5.64 17.29 -6.40
CA SER A 84 4.36 17.74 -5.83
C SER A 84 3.73 18.84 -6.69
N PRO A 85 2.40 19.00 -6.70
CA PRO A 85 1.75 20.21 -7.21
C PRO A 85 2.28 21.49 -6.54
#